data_AF-A0A1G3QRY5-F1
#
_entry.id   AF-A0A1G3QRY5-F1
#
_cell.length_a   1.000
_cell.length_b   1.000
_cell.length_c   1.000
_cell.angle_alpha   90.00
_cell.angle_beta   90.00
_cell.angle_gamma   90.00
#
_symmetry.space_group_name_H-M   'P 1'
#
loop_
_entity.id
_entity.type
_entity.pdbx_description
1 polymer ?
#
loop_
_entity_poly.entity_id
_entity_poly.type
_entity_poly.pdbx_seq_one_letter_code
_entity_poly.pdbx_strand_id
1 'polypeptide(L)' 'MDAVLKFISELHAIHISGAGVAETSYYPALAGLLDEIGGALKPKVKCIINLRNKGAGLPDGGFYTREQFPN' A
#
# COMPACT_ATOMS: atom_id res chain seq x y z
N MET A 1 -2.21 -8.66 -14.31
CA MET A 1 -3.21 -9.59 -13.75
C MET A 1 -2.73 -10.21 -12.44
N ASP A 2 -1.42 -10.48 -12.28
CA ASP A 2 -0.86 -11.10 -11.07
C ASP A 2 -1.05 -10.27 -9.78
N ALA A 3 -0.77 -8.96 -9.81
CA ALA A 3 -0.93 -8.04 -8.67
C ALA A 3 -2.26 -8.19 -7.90
N VAL A 4 -3.37 -8.20 -8.65
CA VAL A 4 -4.73 -8.24 -8.07
C VAL A 4 -5.03 -9.60 -7.48
N LEU A 5 -4.58 -10.67 -8.13
CA LEU A 5 -4.75 -12.04 -7.61
C LEU A 5 -3.95 -12.22 -6.31
N LYS A 6 -2.71 -11.74 -6.29
CA LYS A 6 -1.85 -11.74 -5.10
C LYS A 6 -2.50 -10.95 -3.95
N PHE A 7 -3.01 -9.76 -4.24
CA PHE A 7 -3.74 -8.94 -3.27
C PHE A 7 -4.91 -9.68 -2.63
N ILE A 8 -5.82 -10.24 -3.46
CA ILE A 8 -6.99 -10.97 -2.96
C ILE A 8 -6.57 -12.21 -2.15
N SER A 9 -5.51 -12.90 -2.57
CA SER A 9 -4.98 -14.06 -1.85
C SER A 9 -4.45 -13.69 -0.46
N GLU A 10 -3.75 -12.57 -0.35
CA GLU A 10 -3.27 -12.06 0.95
C GLU A 10 -4.43 -11.59 1.84
N LEU A 11 -5.43 -10.89 1.28
CA LEU A 11 -6.64 -10.51 2.02
C LEU A 11 -7.35 -11.75 2.59
N HIS A 12 -7.51 -12.78 1.77
CA HIS A 12 -8.13 -14.03 2.18
C HIS A 12 -7.33 -14.70 3.30
N ALA A 13 -6.00 -14.79 3.17
CA ALA A 13 -5.12 -15.36 4.19
C ALA A 13 -5.23 -14.63 5.54
N ILE A 14 -5.24 -13.29 5.53
CA ILE A 14 -5.42 -12.48 6.74
C ILE A 14 -6.79 -12.73 7.35
N HIS A 15 -7.85 -12.75 6.53
CA HIS A 15 -9.22 -12.96 7.00
C HIS A 15 -9.40 -14.32 7.66
N ILE A 16 -8.96 -15.41 7.02
CA ILE A 16 -9.10 -16.77 7.56
C ILE A 16 -8.23 -17.01 8.81
N SER A 17 -7.14 -16.25 8.97
CA SER A 17 -6.28 -16.39 10.15
C SER A 17 -6.97 -15.96 11.45
N GLY A 18 -8.03 -15.16 11.37
CA GLY A 18 -8.69 -14.54 12.53
C GLY A 18 -7.81 -13.54 13.30
N ALA A 19 -6.57 -13.31 12.86
CA ALA A 19 -5.62 -12.38 13.47
C ALA A 19 -5.67 -10.96 12.87
N GLY A 20 -6.51 -10.76 11.84
CA GLY A 20 -6.68 -9.47 11.18
C GLY A 20 -7.43 -8.48 12.06
N VAL A 21 -6.82 -7.33 12.37
CA VAL A 21 -7.55 -6.17 12.90
C VAL A 21 -8.18 -5.39 11.75
N ALA A 22 -9.32 -4.73 12.01
CA ALA A 22 -10.23 -4.21 10.99
C ALA A 22 -9.58 -3.31 9.93
N GLU A 23 -8.54 -2.55 10.26
CA GLU A 23 -7.93 -1.59 9.32
C GLU A 23 -6.45 -1.91 8.99
N THR A 24 -5.60 -2.15 10.00
CA THR A 24 -4.15 -2.14 9.74
C THR A 24 -3.57 -3.44 9.21
N SER A 25 -4.21 -4.59 9.47
CA SER A 25 -3.69 -5.88 9.01
C SER A 25 -3.70 -6.04 7.50
N TYR A 26 -4.54 -5.29 6.79
CA TYR A 26 -4.68 -5.38 5.33
C TYR A 26 -3.83 -4.36 4.55
N TYR A 27 -3.28 -3.37 5.24
CA TYR A 27 -2.43 -2.35 4.61
C TYR A 27 -1.20 -2.89 3.88
N PRO A 28 -0.49 -3.93 4.37
CA PRO A 28 0.64 -4.52 3.63
C PRO A 28 0.24 -5.09 2.27
N ALA A 29 -0.88 -5.81 2.20
CA ALA A 29 -1.40 -6.37 0.94
C ALA A 29 -1.77 -5.26 -0.05
N LEU A 30 -2.43 -4.20 0.45
CA LEU A 30 -2.78 -3.04 -0.36
C LEU A 30 -1.52 -2.30 -0.86
N ALA A 31 -0.52 -2.08 -0.01
CA ALA A 31 0.75 -1.46 -0.39
C ALA A 31 1.45 -2.25 -1.49
N GLY A 32 1.49 -3.59 -1.38
CA GLY A 32 2.07 -4.48 -2.39
C GLY A 32 1.40 -4.35 -3.76
N LEU A 33 0.07 -4.32 -3.80
CA LEU A 33 -0.70 -4.09 -5.03
C LEU A 33 -0.34 -2.74 -5.66
N LEU A 34 -0.38 -1.68 -4.86
CA LEU A 34 -0.17 -0.31 -5.32
C LEU A 34 1.27 -0.07 -5.78
N ASP A 35 2.25 -0.70 -5.15
CA ASP A 35 3.65 -0.66 -5.59
C ASP A 35 3.88 -1.40 -6.91
N GLU A 36 3.28 -2.57 -7.09
CA GLU A 36 3.43 -3.35 -8.32
C GLU A 36 2.83 -2.59 -9.52
N ILE A 37 1.63 -2.03 -9.35
CA ILE A 37 1.00 -1.17 -10.36
C ILE A 37 1.82 0.10 -10.57
N GLY A 38 2.23 0.78 -9.49
CA GLY A 38 3.00 2.02 -9.53
C GLY A 38 4.35 1.88 -10.24
N GLY A 39 4.98 0.71 -10.14
CA GLY A 39 6.21 0.36 -10.85
C GLY A 39 6.05 0.24 -12.38
N ALA A 40 4.84 -0.03 -12.86
CA ALA A 40 4.50 -0.12 -14.28
C ALA A 40 4.08 1.22 -14.91
N LEU A 41 3.76 2.24 -14.10
CA LEU A 41 3.36 3.57 -14.57
C LEU A 41 4.55 4.43 -15.02
N LYS A 42 4.24 5.49 -15.78
CA LYS A 42 5.19 6.55 -16.17
C LYS A 42 4.58 7.94 -15.83
N PRO A 43 5.17 8.69 -14.88
CA PRO A 43 6.32 8.34 -14.06
C PRO A 43 6.03 7.19 -13.09
N LYS A 44 7.07 6.45 -12.71
CA LYS A 44 6.95 5.40 -11.69
C LYS A 44 6.63 6.04 -10.34
N VAL A 45 5.70 5.45 -9.62
CA VAL A 45 5.30 5.90 -8.28
C VAL A 45 5.44 4.77 -7.27
N LYS A 46 5.76 5.14 -6.03
CA LYS A 46 5.81 4.26 -4.87
C LYS A 46 4.67 4.63 -3.94
N CYS A 47 3.95 3.64 -3.44
CA CYS A 47 2.92 3.84 -2.45
C CYS A 47 3.52 3.75 -1.05
N ILE A 48 3.23 4.74 -0.20
CA ILE A 48 3.63 4.74 1.20
C ILE A 48 2.36 4.84 2.03
N ILE A 49 2.12 3.84 2.88
CA ILE A 49 1.00 3.77 3.82
C ILE A 49 1.49 4.18 5.22
N ASN A 50 0.58 4.68 6.08
CA ASN A 50 0.87 5.21 7.42
C ASN A 50 1.82 6.41 7.40
N LEU A 51 1.43 7.46 6.70
CA LEU A 51 2.23 8.68 6.63
C LEU A 51 2.23 9.42 7.97
N ARG A 52 3.40 9.97 8.34
CA ARG A 52 3.52 10.82 9.53
C ARG A 52 2.71 12.10 9.34
N ASN A 53 1.86 12.41 10.31
CA ASN A 53 1.15 13.69 10.36
C ASN A 53 2.15 14.86 10.37
N LYS A 54 2.06 15.73 9.36
CA LYS A 54 2.86 16.98 9.22
C LYS A 54 2.01 18.26 9.37
N GLY A 55 0.85 18.18 10.00
CA GLY A 55 -0.06 19.31 10.25
C GLY A 55 -1.37 19.28 9.45
N ALA A 56 -1.59 18.26 8.62
CA ALA A 56 -2.80 18.09 7.80
C ALA A 56 -3.71 16.92 8.25
N GLY A 57 -3.41 16.28 9.40
CA GLY A 57 -4.10 15.09 9.89
C GLY A 57 -3.26 13.81 9.73
N LEU A 58 -3.88 12.64 9.90
CA LEU A 58 -3.24 11.33 9.73
C LEU A 58 -3.65 10.74 8.37
N PRO A 59 -2.96 11.07 7.27
CA PRO A 59 -3.27 10.48 5.97
C PRO A 59 -2.90 9.00 5.96
N ASP A 60 -3.82 8.16 5.46
CA ASP A 60 -3.61 6.71 5.35
C ASP A 60 -2.44 6.37 4.43
N GLY A 61 -2.20 7.17 3.39
CA GLY A 61 -1.06 6.97 2.50
C GLY A 61 -0.94 8.00 1.39
N GLY A 62 0.04 7.80 0.51
CA GLY A 62 0.31 8.66 -0.64
C GLY A 62 1.18 8.00 -1.70
N PHE A 63 1.16 8.56 -2.91
CA PHE A 63 1.98 8.14 -4.03
C PHE A 63 3.08 9.16 -4.29
N TYR A 64 4.30 8.67 -4.47
CA TYR A 64 5.49 9.50 -4.62
C TYR A 64 6.32 9.04 -5.80
N THR A 65 6.70 9.97 -6.66
CA THR A 65 7.75 9.72 -7.65
C THR A 65 9.10 9.68 -6.96
N ARG A 66 10.11 9.11 -7.64
CA ARG A 66 11.47 9.02 -7.12
C ARG A 66 12.04 10.39 -6.69
N GLU A 67 11.69 11.46 -7.41
CA GLU A 67 12.17 12.82 -7.15
C GLU A 67 11.60 13.44 -5.87
N GLN A 68 10.50 12.87 -5.34
CA GLN A 68 9.86 13.33 -4.11
C GLN A 68 10.43 12.66 -2.85
N PHE A 69 11.30 11.66 -2.99
CA PHE A 69 11.97 11.02 -1.85
C PHE A 69 13.15 11.89 -1.39
N PRO A 70 13.33 12.08 -0.07
CA PRO A 70 14.53 12.72 0.45
C PRO A 70 15.76 11.86 0.10
N ASN A 71 16.84 12.52 -0.31
CA ASN A 71 18.15 11.90 -0.57
C ASN A 71 18.79 11.37 0.72
#